data_AF-A0A225DMD9-F1
#
_entry.id   AF-A0A225DMD9-F1
#
_cell.length_a   1.000
_cell.length_b   1.000
_cell.length_c   1.000
_cell.angle_alpha   90.00
_cell.angle_beta   90.00
_cell.angle_gamma   90.00
#
_symmetry.space_group_name_H-M   'P 1'
#
loop_
_entity.id
_entity.type
_entity.pdbx_description
1 polymer ?
#
loop_
_entity_poly.entity_id
_entity_poly.type
_entity_poly.pdbx_seq_one_letter_code
_entity_poly.pdbx_strand_id
1 'polypeptide(L)'
;MIAAGPYTVQGVMLGGVGDGGPGSLDASVVSVFVCPSDGLPSPAVGQIPGTNSYLGLSSYRGSMSGKDPSDPQYGTDGVIVNGVTGSVRITDITDGTSNTLMFGEHNNVDPNWPAWAAVFAPVIASDPSVPYWVLGSTWTTQILFDQAGTAGSLNALLPSSAGDFSTTSFYVLSARASSFGSRHTGGANFTLADGSVRFISNAVNSNPTVLPALATRAGGEVIDPSAY
;
A
#
# COMPACT_ATOMS: atom_id res chain seq x y z
N MET A 1 23.91 0.09 14.56
CA MET A 1 23.68 -1.19 13.86
C MET A 1 22.29 -1.65 14.23
N ILE A 2 21.30 -1.39 13.37
CA ILE A 2 19.97 -2.00 13.53
C ILE A 2 20.17 -3.43 13.03
N ALA A 3 20.06 -4.39 13.93
CA ALA A 3 20.16 -5.80 13.58
C ALA A 3 19.00 -6.13 12.63
N ALA A 4 19.32 -6.36 11.37
CA ALA A 4 18.43 -7.03 10.44
C ALA A 4 18.31 -8.49 10.91
N GLY A 5 17.39 -8.74 11.85
CA GLY A 5 16.86 -10.07 12.03
C GLY A 5 16.19 -10.51 10.73
N PRO A 6 16.09 -11.82 10.45
CA PRO A 6 15.38 -12.30 9.28
C PRO A 6 13.92 -11.83 9.39
N TYR A 7 13.52 -10.88 8.55
CA TYR A 7 12.11 -10.58 8.36
C TYR A 7 11.49 -11.84 7.76
N THR A 8 10.89 -12.69 8.61
CA THR A 8 10.12 -13.84 8.16
C THR A 8 8.96 -13.31 7.32
N VAL A 9 9.02 -13.62 6.02
CA VAL A 9 7.94 -13.43 5.05
C VAL A 9 6.69 -14.09 5.60
N GLN A 10 5.79 -13.31 6.20
CA GLN A 10 4.58 -13.81 6.87
C GLN A 10 3.34 -13.46 6.05
N GLY A 11 3.45 -13.61 4.72
CA GLY A 11 2.33 -13.48 3.80
C GLY A 11 1.55 -14.78 3.66
N VAL A 12 0.23 -14.68 3.47
CA VAL A 12 -0.58 -15.81 2.99
C VAL A 12 -0.30 -15.95 1.50
N MET A 13 0.50 -16.95 1.17
CA MET A 13 0.75 -17.38 -0.21
C MET A 13 -0.36 -18.32 -0.67
N LEU A 14 -0.78 -18.22 -1.91
CA LEU A 14 -1.59 -19.24 -2.58
C LEU A 14 -0.66 -20.33 -3.13
N GLY A 15 0.24 -20.86 -2.30
CA GLY A 15 1.32 -21.73 -2.75
C GLY A 15 2.51 -21.78 -1.79
N GLY A 16 3.54 -22.55 -2.16
CA GLY A 16 4.86 -22.50 -1.53
C GLY A 16 5.70 -21.35 -2.08
N VAL A 17 6.61 -20.79 -1.27
CA VAL A 17 7.55 -19.76 -1.73
C VAL A 17 8.37 -20.27 -2.93
N GLY A 18 8.25 -19.60 -4.07
CA GLY A 18 9.01 -19.91 -5.29
C GLY A 18 8.47 -21.13 -6.08
N ASP A 19 7.21 -21.52 -5.86
CA ASP A 19 6.60 -22.71 -6.45
C ASP A 19 6.10 -22.53 -7.89
N GLY A 20 6.16 -21.34 -8.48
CA GLY A 20 5.64 -21.17 -9.83
C GLY A 20 6.06 -19.92 -10.57
N GLY A 21 6.22 -20.11 -11.88
CA GLY A 21 6.47 -19.05 -12.85
C GLY A 21 5.26 -18.12 -13.06
N PRO A 22 5.21 -17.37 -14.16
CA PRO A 22 4.16 -16.37 -14.45
C PRO A 22 2.70 -16.88 -14.43
N GLY A 23 2.47 -18.20 -14.39
CA GLY A 23 1.14 -18.81 -14.31
C GLY A 23 0.78 -19.37 -12.93
N SER A 24 1.56 -19.09 -11.89
CA SER A 24 1.24 -19.50 -10.52
C SER A 24 0.00 -18.79 -9.99
N LEU A 25 -0.57 -19.33 -8.91
CA LEU A 25 -1.68 -18.66 -8.23
C LEU A 25 -1.24 -17.32 -7.63
N ASP A 26 -0.01 -17.24 -7.12
CA ASP A 26 0.55 -15.99 -6.62
C ASP A 26 0.80 -14.96 -7.73
N ALA A 27 1.04 -15.39 -8.97
CA ALA A 27 1.17 -14.54 -10.15
C ALA A 27 -0.17 -14.17 -10.80
N SER A 28 -1.30 -14.68 -10.29
CA SER A 28 -2.60 -14.50 -10.94
C SER A 28 -3.00 -13.03 -10.93
N VAL A 29 -3.40 -12.48 -12.08
CA VAL A 29 -3.79 -11.08 -12.18
C VAL A 29 -5.30 -10.95 -12.12
N VAL A 30 -5.79 -10.22 -11.14
CA VAL A 30 -7.20 -9.80 -11.08
C VAL A 30 -7.35 -8.53 -11.90
N SER A 31 -7.62 -8.67 -13.19
CA SER A 31 -7.57 -7.58 -14.18
C SER A 31 -8.40 -6.34 -13.81
N VAL A 32 -9.52 -6.51 -13.09
CA VAL A 32 -10.34 -5.38 -12.60
C VAL A 32 -9.63 -4.50 -11.56
N PHE A 33 -8.61 -5.02 -10.88
CA PHE A 33 -7.76 -4.26 -9.96
C PHE A 33 -6.49 -3.70 -10.62
N VAL A 34 -6.40 -3.69 -11.95
CA VAL A 34 -5.29 -3.05 -12.68
C VAL A 34 -5.81 -1.79 -13.36
N CYS A 35 -5.40 -0.63 -12.86
CA CYS A 35 -5.79 0.65 -13.44
C CYS A 35 -5.05 0.86 -14.77
N PRO A 36 -5.73 1.18 -15.90
CA PRO A 36 -5.08 1.41 -17.18
C PRO A 36 -4.11 2.60 -17.20
N SER A 37 -4.26 3.55 -16.26
CA SER A 37 -3.37 4.70 -16.13
C SER A 37 -2.14 4.42 -15.27
N ASP A 38 -2.08 3.27 -14.60
CA ASP A 38 -0.95 2.89 -13.78
C ASP A 38 0.28 2.55 -14.64
N GLY A 39 1.46 2.48 -14.03
CA GLY A 39 2.71 2.09 -14.70
C GLY A 39 3.13 0.63 -14.46
N LEU A 40 2.17 -0.25 -14.17
CA LEU A 40 2.42 -1.67 -14.01
C LEU A 40 2.81 -2.33 -15.35
N PRO A 41 3.58 -3.44 -15.33
CA PRO A 41 3.86 -4.23 -16.52
C PRO A 41 2.58 -4.82 -17.15
N SER A 42 2.68 -5.28 -18.40
CA SER A 42 1.61 -5.99 -19.10
C SER A 42 2.11 -7.38 -19.55
N PRO A 43 1.58 -8.48 -18.99
CA PRO A 43 0.58 -8.55 -17.92
C PRO A 43 1.12 -7.97 -16.59
N ALA A 44 0.22 -7.61 -15.67
CA ALA A 44 0.55 -7.04 -14.36
C ALA A 44 1.12 -8.10 -13.42
N VAL A 45 2.24 -8.70 -13.82
CA VAL A 45 2.97 -9.74 -13.11
C VAL A 45 4.38 -9.23 -12.87
N GLY A 46 4.82 -9.32 -11.61
CA GLY A 46 6.17 -9.01 -11.18
C GLY A 46 6.95 -10.27 -10.84
N GLN A 47 8.27 -10.22 -10.96
CA GLN A 47 9.17 -11.24 -10.42
C GLN A 47 10.08 -10.59 -9.40
N ILE A 48 10.30 -11.23 -8.25
CA ILE A 48 11.37 -10.83 -7.34
C ILE A 48 12.70 -11.21 -8.00
N PRO A 49 13.57 -10.25 -8.37
CA PRO A 49 14.83 -10.55 -9.06
C PRO A 49 15.67 -11.61 -8.36
N GLY A 50 16.30 -12.49 -9.14
CA GLY A 50 17.14 -13.57 -8.62
C GLY A 50 16.38 -14.74 -7.97
N THR A 51 15.04 -14.73 -7.98
CA THR A 51 14.21 -15.79 -7.37
C THR A 51 13.24 -16.41 -8.37
N ASN A 52 12.58 -17.51 -8.00
CA ASN A 52 11.44 -18.07 -8.75
C ASN A 52 10.08 -17.58 -8.21
N SER A 53 10.04 -16.43 -7.56
CA SER A 53 8.81 -15.85 -7.00
C SER A 53 8.19 -14.85 -7.97
N TYR A 54 6.97 -15.17 -8.42
CA TYR A 54 6.15 -14.33 -9.28
C TYR A 54 4.90 -13.87 -8.56
N LEU A 55 4.52 -12.61 -8.77
CA LEU A 55 3.51 -11.90 -8.00
C LEU A 55 2.53 -11.21 -8.95
N GLY A 56 1.24 -11.41 -8.72
CA GLY A 56 0.19 -10.66 -9.36
C GLY A 56 0.16 -9.26 -8.76
N LEU A 57 0.12 -8.25 -9.62
CA LEU A 57 0.16 -6.85 -9.23
C LEU A 57 -1.23 -6.22 -9.34
N SER A 58 -1.45 -5.19 -8.53
CA SER A 58 -2.70 -4.46 -8.33
C SER A 58 -2.40 -2.96 -8.20
N SER A 59 -3.30 -2.16 -8.75
CA SER A 59 -3.34 -0.70 -8.59
C SER A 59 -4.20 -0.26 -7.40
N TYR A 60 -4.83 -1.20 -6.68
CA TYR A 60 -5.71 -0.92 -5.54
C TYR A 60 -5.22 -1.64 -4.30
N ARG A 61 -5.39 -1.00 -3.14
CA ARG A 61 -5.02 -1.54 -1.83
C ARG A 61 -6.11 -1.36 -0.80
N GLY A 62 -6.18 -2.29 0.15
CA GLY A 62 -7.09 -2.20 1.29
C GLY A 62 -6.69 -1.09 2.25
N SER A 63 -7.66 -0.33 2.73
CA SER A 63 -7.47 0.70 3.76
C SER A 63 -7.40 0.05 5.13
N MET A 64 -6.19 -0.01 5.70
CA MET A 64 -5.94 -0.74 6.95
C MET A 64 -5.85 0.14 8.19
N SER A 65 -5.55 1.42 8.01
CA SER A 65 -5.47 2.36 9.11
C SER A 65 -5.53 3.81 8.66
N GLY A 66 -6.15 4.64 9.49
CA GLY A 66 -6.02 6.08 9.43
C GLY A 66 -4.76 6.63 10.10
N LYS A 67 -3.96 5.79 10.75
CA LYS A 67 -2.88 6.24 11.62
C LYS A 67 -1.52 6.09 10.96
N ASP A 68 -0.53 6.76 11.54
CA ASP A 68 0.89 6.59 11.20
C ASP A 68 1.41 5.24 11.75
N PRO A 69 2.46 4.63 11.15
CA PRO A 69 3.03 3.37 11.63
C PRO A 69 3.54 3.36 13.08
N SER A 70 3.68 4.51 13.74
CA SER A 70 4.00 4.61 15.16
C SER A 70 2.80 4.42 16.10
N ASP A 71 1.57 4.43 15.58
CA ASP A 71 0.35 4.22 16.37
C ASP A 71 0.19 2.74 16.75
N PRO A 72 -0.07 2.42 18.04
CA PRO A 72 -0.32 1.03 18.47
C PRO A 72 -1.49 0.34 17.77
N GLN A 73 -2.42 1.09 17.19
CA GLN A 73 -3.59 0.59 16.46
C GLN A 73 -3.34 0.48 14.95
N TYR A 74 -2.15 0.82 14.46
CA TYR A 74 -1.80 0.76 13.05
C TYR A 74 -2.07 -0.64 12.45
N GLY A 75 -2.84 -0.66 11.36
CA GLY A 75 -3.24 -1.88 10.65
C GLY A 75 -4.39 -2.66 11.30
N THR A 76 -5.00 -2.11 12.36
CA THR A 76 -6.03 -2.79 13.17
C THR A 76 -7.35 -2.01 13.28
N ASP A 77 -7.40 -0.77 12.80
CA ASP A 77 -8.52 0.16 12.98
C ASP A 77 -9.25 0.54 11.66
N GLY A 78 -8.76 0.09 10.51
CA GLY A 78 -9.45 0.18 9.22
C GLY A 78 -10.57 -0.85 9.03
N VAL A 79 -11.13 -0.89 7.80
CA VAL A 79 -12.14 -1.89 7.39
C VAL A 79 -11.47 -3.20 7.01
N ILE A 80 -10.37 -3.12 6.27
CA ILE A 80 -9.49 -4.25 6.00
C ILE A 80 -8.46 -4.27 7.12
N VAL A 81 -8.31 -5.37 7.85
CA VAL A 81 -7.35 -5.45 8.95
C VAL A 81 -6.42 -6.64 8.75
N ASN A 82 -5.28 -6.61 9.44
CA ASN A 82 -4.38 -7.76 9.39
C ASN A 82 -5.02 -9.01 10.01
N GLY A 83 -4.51 -10.19 9.65
CA GLY A 83 -5.03 -11.46 10.17
C GLY A 83 -4.93 -11.62 11.71
N VAL A 84 -4.16 -10.75 12.39
CA VAL A 84 -4.00 -10.74 13.85
C VAL A 84 -5.20 -10.09 14.55
N THR A 85 -5.80 -9.07 13.92
CA THR A 85 -6.94 -8.32 14.49
C THR A 85 -8.26 -9.09 14.36
N GLY A 86 -8.34 -10.04 13.43
CA GLY A 86 -9.53 -10.86 13.17
C GLY A 86 -10.44 -10.25 12.10
N SER A 87 -11.71 -10.66 12.08
CA SER A 87 -12.67 -10.20 11.08
C SER A 87 -13.41 -8.94 11.55
N VAL A 88 -13.50 -7.92 10.69
CA VAL A 88 -14.35 -6.74 10.89
C VAL A 88 -15.77 -7.04 10.42
N ARG A 89 -16.77 -6.81 11.27
CA ARG A 89 -18.19 -6.88 10.90
C ARG A 89 -18.64 -5.53 10.36
N ILE A 90 -19.65 -5.54 9.50
CA ILE A 90 -20.26 -4.29 9.02
C ILE A 90 -20.80 -3.42 10.17
N THR A 91 -21.22 -4.04 11.28
CA THR A 91 -21.68 -3.35 12.50
C THR A 91 -20.56 -2.68 13.28
N ASP A 92 -19.30 -3.02 13.01
CA ASP A 92 -18.13 -2.42 13.67
C ASP A 92 -17.70 -1.12 12.97
N ILE A 93 -18.32 -0.77 11.84
CA ILE A 93 -18.08 0.44 11.06
C ILE A 93 -19.03 1.55 11.55
N THR A 94 -18.77 2.04 12.76
CA THR A 94 -19.68 2.97 13.45
C THR A 94 -19.65 4.39 12.89
N ASP A 95 -18.61 4.76 12.14
CA ASP A 95 -18.51 6.08 11.48
C ASP A 95 -19.36 6.15 10.20
N GLY A 96 -19.95 5.01 9.81
CA GLY A 96 -20.86 4.86 8.68
C GLY A 96 -20.18 4.26 7.46
N THR A 97 -20.79 3.25 6.86
CA THR A 97 -20.21 2.52 5.71
C THR A 97 -19.97 3.40 4.48
N SER A 98 -20.73 4.48 4.34
CA SER A 98 -20.58 5.48 3.27
C SER A 98 -19.51 6.54 3.56
N ASN A 99 -18.88 6.52 4.73
CA ASN A 99 -17.87 7.50 5.16
C ASN A 99 -16.54 6.85 5.52
N THR A 100 -16.42 5.52 5.40
CA THR A 100 -15.20 4.79 5.72
C THR A 100 -14.60 4.16 4.47
N LEU A 101 -13.32 4.43 4.20
CA LEU A 101 -12.54 3.85 3.11
C LEU A 101 -12.35 2.35 3.34
N MET A 102 -12.58 1.58 2.28
CA MET A 102 -12.30 0.14 2.24
C MET A 102 -11.13 -0.17 1.31
N PHE A 103 -11.08 0.46 0.13
CA PHE A 103 -9.97 0.36 -0.81
C PHE A 103 -9.62 1.73 -1.38
N GLY A 104 -8.37 1.92 -1.80
CA GLY A 104 -7.93 3.10 -2.53
C GLY A 104 -6.89 2.75 -3.58
N GLU A 105 -6.78 3.59 -4.61
CA GLU A 105 -5.71 3.46 -5.59
C GLU A 105 -4.34 3.66 -4.93
N HIS A 106 -3.33 2.96 -5.47
CA HIS A 106 -1.93 3.15 -5.14
C HIS A 106 -1.12 3.41 -6.42
N ASN A 107 -0.26 4.43 -6.38
CA ASN A 107 0.62 4.76 -7.50
C ASN A 107 1.87 3.88 -7.44
N ASN A 108 1.97 2.95 -8.38
CA ASN A 108 3.04 1.95 -8.47
C ASN A 108 4.31 2.44 -9.17
N VAL A 109 4.40 3.73 -9.46
CA VAL A 109 5.58 4.37 -10.06
C VAL A 109 6.13 5.44 -9.13
N ASP A 110 7.44 5.38 -8.89
CA ASP A 110 8.16 6.44 -8.22
C ASP A 110 9.43 6.79 -9.03
N PRO A 111 9.54 8.00 -9.58
CA PRO A 111 10.69 8.39 -10.41
C PRO A 111 12.00 8.47 -9.62
N ASN A 112 11.93 8.60 -8.29
CA ASN A 112 13.09 8.69 -7.42
C ASN A 112 13.54 7.31 -6.90
N TRP A 113 12.78 6.25 -7.19
CA TRP A 113 13.10 4.89 -6.77
C TRP A 113 14.54 4.44 -7.07
N PRO A 114 15.16 4.74 -8.22
CA PRO A 114 16.54 4.32 -8.48
C PRO A 114 17.55 4.78 -7.43
N ALA A 115 17.36 5.96 -6.81
CA ALA A 115 18.22 6.45 -5.74
C ALA A 115 18.01 5.68 -4.43
N TRP A 116 16.81 5.14 -4.23
CA TRP A 116 16.41 4.44 -3.00
C TRP A 116 16.65 2.93 -3.07
N ALA A 117 16.49 2.31 -4.23
CA ALA A 117 16.67 0.87 -4.43
C ALA A 117 18.05 0.39 -3.97
N ALA A 118 19.11 1.18 -4.23
CA ALA A 118 20.46 0.89 -3.79
C ALA A 118 20.62 0.91 -2.25
N VAL A 119 19.96 1.85 -1.57
CA VAL A 119 20.00 2.00 -0.11
C VAL A 119 19.29 0.84 0.59
N PHE A 120 18.23 0.31 -0.03
CA PHE A 120 17.39 -0.74 0.55
C PHE A 120 17.65 -2.13 -0.01
N ALA A 121 18.57 -2.31 -0.96
CA ALA A 121 18.95 -3.62 -1.48
C ALA A 121 19.20 -4.66 -0.38
N PRO A 122 19.92 -4.37 0.74
CA PRO A 122 20.15 -5.37 1.80
C PRO A 122 18.88 -5.91 2.46
N VAL A 123 17.76 -5.17 2.37
CA VAL A 123 16.46 -5.54 2.94
C VAL A 123 15.52 -6.10 1.87
N ILE A 124 15.74 -5.73 0.60
CA ILE A 124 14.89 -6.09 -0.54
C ILE A 124 15.62 -7.09 -1.42
N ALA A 125 15.52 -8.38 -1.08
CA ALA A 125 16.08 -9.48 -1.87
C ALA A 125 17.59 -9.37 -2.20
N SER A 126 18.35 -8.52 -1.50
CA SER A 126 19.77 -8.22 -1.79
C SER A 126 20.03 -7.70 -3.22
N ASP A 127 19.02 -7.13 -3.90
CA ASP A 127 19.10 -6.73 -5.30
C ASP A 127 18.65 -5.27 -5.54
N PRO A 128 19.55 -4.36 -5.94
CA PRO A 128 19.20 -2.96 -6.21
C PRO A 128 18.39 -2.76 -7.50
N SER A 129 18.20 -3.81 -8.31
CA SER A 129 17.37 -3.77 -9.52
C SER A 129 15.89 -4.03 -9.26
N VAL A 130 15.50 -4.34 -8.01
CA VAL A 130 14.10 -4.56 -7.65
C VAL A 130 13.28 -3.32 -8.00
N PRO A 131 12.30 -3.41 -8.90
CA PRO A 131 11.47 -2.27 -9.24
C PRO A 131 10.43 -1.99 -8.15
N TYR A 132 10.05 -0.72 -8.00
CA TYR A 132 9.20 -0.26 -6.89
C TYR A 132 7.88 -1.04 -6.76
N TRP A 133 7.25 -1.39 -7.89
CA TRP A 133 5.99 -2.15 -7.89
C TRP A 133 6.10 -3.56 -7.30
N VAL A 134 7.31 -4.14 -7.19
CA VAL A 134 7.50 -5.43 -6.49
C VAL A 134 7.25 -5.27 -4.99
N LEU A 135 7.51 -4.08 -4.44
CA LEU A 135 7.40 -3.84 -3.01
C LEU A 135 5.96 -3.70 -2.55
N GLY A 136 5.12 -3.12 -3.38
CA GLY A 136 3.87 -2.55 -2.92
C GLY A 136 2.63 -2.94 -3.71
N SER A 137 2.79 -3.44 -4.94
CA SER A 137 1.63 -3.64 -5.81
C SER A 137 1.00 -5.01 -5.64
N THR A 138 1.53 -5.88 -4.79
CA THR A 138 1.21 -7.30 -4.85
C THR A 138 -0.09 -7.58 -4.08
N TRP A 139 -1.06 -8.25 -4.70
CA TRP A 139 -2.31 -8.60 -4.00
C TRP A 139 -2.19 -9.90 -3.20
N THR A 140 -1.22 -10.76 -3.55
CA THR A 140 -0.69 -11.84 -2.71
C THR A 140 0.67 -11.40 -2.17
N THR A 141 1.00 -11.77 -0.94
CA THR A 141 2.08 -11.11 -0.19
C THR A 141 3.37 -11.93 -0.23
N GLN A 142 4.50 -11.27 -0.54
CA GLN A 142 5.86 -11.74 -0.21
C GLN A 142 6.83 -10.66 0.27
N ILE A 143 6.49 -9.36 0.15
CA ILE A 143 7.44 -8.27 0.38
C ILE A 143 6.83 -7.15 1.24
N LEU A 144 7.69 -6.45 1.97
CA LEU A 144 7.40 -5.36 2.89
C LEU A 144 6.42 -4.34 2.31
N PHE A 145 5.49 -3.85 3.14
CA PHE A 145 4.57 -2.73 2.90
C PHE A 145 3.31 -3.06 2.09
N ASP A 146 2.67 -4.20 2.34
CA ASP A 146 1.37 -4.61 1.76
C ASP A 146 0.16 -3.81 2.28
N GLN A 147 0.37 -2.85 3.17
CA GLN A 147 -0.68 -2.10 3.85
C GLN A 147 -0.81 -0.73 3.21
N ALA A 148 -2.02 -0.32 2.82
CA ALA A 148 -2.29 1.10 2.63
C ALA A 148 -2.74 1.71 3.95
N GLY A 149 -2.07 2.80 4.29
CA GLY A 149 -2.37 3.64 5.43
C GLY A 149 -2.21 5.10 5.02
N THR A 150 -2.82 5.99 5.76
CA THR A 150 -2.79 7.43 5.47
C THR A 150 -1.57 8.14 6.08
N ALA A 151 -0.50 7.37 6.29
CA ALA A 151 0.77 7.81 6.88
C ALA A 151 1.52 8.84 6.02
N GLY A 152 1.28 8.82 4.71
CA GLY A 152 1.77 9.85 3.79
C GLY A 152 0.62 10.52 3.04
N SER A 153 0.94 11.69 2.47
CA SER A 153 0.01 12.45 1.63
C SER A 153 -0.44 11.65 0.41
N LEU A 154 -1.65 11.94 -0.08
CA LEU A 154 -2.11 11.42 -1.36
C LEU A 154 -1.11 11.77 -2.46
N ASN A 155 -0.73 10.77 -3.26
CA ASN A 155 0.28 10.94 -4.32
C ASN A 155 1.68 11.34 -3.82
N ALA A 156 2.01 11.03 -2.57
CA ALA A 156 3.39 11.18 -2.08
C ALA A 156 4.38 10.46 -3.00
N LEU A 157 5.56 11.06 -3.18
CA LEU A 157 6.72 10.46 -3.85
C LEU A 157 7.90 10.46 -2.89
N LEU A 158 8.86 9.56 -3.11
CA LEU A 158 10.12 9.60 -2.39
C LEU A 158 10.85 10.92 -2.66
N PRO A 159 11.66 11.43 -1.71
CA PRO A 159 12.62 12.48 -1.98
C PRO A 159 13.58 12.11 -3.11
N SER A 160 14.02 13.11 -3.89
CA SER A 160 14.92 12.93 -5.04
C SER A 160 16.28 12.33 -4.70
N SER A 161 16.73 12.51 -3.46
CA SER A 161 17.92 11.87 -2.90
C SER A 161 17.53 10.94 -1.76
N ALA A 162 18.04 9.71 -1.78
CA ALA A 162 18.02 8.86 -0.61
C ALA A 162 19.11 9.28 0.37
N GLY A 163 18.82 9.23 1.67
CA GLY A 163 19.85 9.26 2.71
C GLY A 163 20.52 7.89 2.87
N ASP A 164 21.39 7.74 3.87
CA ASP A 164 21.97 6.45 4.22
C ASP A 164 20.90 5.46 4.73
N PHE A 165 21.25 4.16 4.73
CA PHE A 165 20.41 3.14 5.35
C PHE A 165 20.30 3.40 6.86
N SER A 166 19.15 3.96 7.25
CA SER A 166 18.86 4.45 8.59
C SER A 166 17.39 4.22 8.93
N THR A 167 17.04 4.31 10.22
CA THR A 167 15.64 4.26 10.66
C THR A 167 14.80 5.31 9.95
N THR A 168 15.35 6.52 9.77
CA THR A 168 14.66 7.63 9.09
C THR A 168 14.33 7.29 7.64
N SER A 169 15.31 6.80 6.88
CA SER A 169 15.07 6.38 5.50
C SER A 169 14.01 5.28 5.44
N PHE A 170 14.04 4.31 6.37
CA PHE A 170 13.03 3.24 6.40
C PHE A 170 11.62 3.80 6.61
N TYR A 171 11.43 4.77 7.50
CA TYR A 171 10.14 5.44 7.69
C TYR A 171 9.67 6.19 6.43
N VAL A 172 10.57 6.89 5.73
CA VAL A 172 10.22 7.59 4.49
C VAL A 172 9.74 6.62 3.42
N LEU A 173 10.45 5.49 3.24
CA LEU A 173 10.03 4.44 2.31
C LEU A 173 8.69 3.83 2.72
N SER A 174 8.53 3.53 4.01
CA SER A 174 7.29 2.96 4.56
C SER A 174 6.09 3.88 4.32
N ALA A 175 6.26 5.19 4.57
CA ALA A 175 5.21 6.18 4.35
C ALA A 175 4.82 6.24 2.87
N ARG A 176 5.78 6.30 1.95
CA ARG A 176 5.50 6.28 0.50
C ARG A 176 4.81 5.00 0.07
N ALA A 177 5.33 3.86 0.50
CA ALA A 177 4.80 2.54 0.16
C ALA A 177 3.39 2.33 0.69
N SER A 178 3.05 2.93 1.83
CA SER A 178 1.71 2.83 2.42
C SER A 178 0.74 3.90 1.92
N SER A 179 1.24 4.98 1.28
CA SER A 179 0.40 6.08 0.81
C SER A 179 -0.52 5.66 -0.34
N PHE A 180 -1.75 6.14 -0.29
CA PHE A 180 -2.63 6.11 -1.46
C PHE A 180 -2.10 7.04 -2.56
N GLY A 181 -2.46 6.74 -3.81
CA GLY A 181 -2.09 7.56 -4.95
C GLY A 181 -2.58 6.98 -6.27
N SER A 182 -2.57 7.80 -7.29
CA SER A 182 -2.94 7.43 -8.65
C SER A 182 -2.18 8.27 -9.65
N ARG A 183 -2.03 7.74 -10.86
CA ARG A 183 -1.49 8.50 -12.00
C ARG A 183 -2.57 9.32 -12.71
N HIS A 184 -3.81 9.28 -12.23
CA HIS A 184 -4.85 10.20 -12.65
C HIS A 184 -4.49 11.65 -12.30
N THR A 185 -4.91 12.58 -13.15
CA THR A 185 -4.69 14.00 -12.89
C THR A 185 -5.55 14.45 -11.71
N GLY A 186 -4.91 15.04 -10.69
CA GLY A 186 -5.60 15.79 -9.64
C GLY A 186 -6.09 15.00 -8.44
N GLY A 187 -5.91 13.67 -8.37
CA GLY A 187 -6.41 12.88 -7.24
C GLY A 187 -6.34 11.37 -7.48
N ALA A 188 -7.15 10.61 -6.75
CA ALA A 188 -7.24 9.16 -6.85
C ALA A 188 -8.66 8.66 -6.55
N ASN A 189 -9.00 7.47 -7.05
CA ASN A 189 -10.27 6.81 -6.74
C ASN A 189 -10.16 5.99 -5.44
N PHE A 190 -11.26 5.99 -4.70
CA PHE A 190 -11.42 5.28 -3.44
C PHE A 190 -12.77 4.58 -3.40
N THR A 191 -12.81 3.37 -2.86
CA THR A 191 -14.02 2.61 -2.60
C THR A 191 -14.31 2.65 -1.10
N LEU A 192 -15.55 2.99 -0.74
CA LEU A 192 -16.05 3.02 0.63
C LEU A 192 -16.58 1.64 1.05
N ALA A 193 -16.82 1.45 2.35
CA ALA A 193 -17.31 0.17 2.88
C ALA A 193 -18.71 -0.22 2.40
N ASP A 194 -19.51 0.74 1.90
CA ASP A 194 -20.79 0.48 1.24
C ASP A 194 -20.66 0.14 -0.26
N GLY A 195 -19.43 0.10 -0.79
CA GLY A 195 -19.13 -0.16 -2.20
C GLY A 195 -19.26 1.05 -3.13
N SER A 196 -19.64 2.22 -2.61
CA SER A 196 -19.63 3.45 -3.40
C SER A 196 -18.20 3.91 -3.68
N VAL A 197 -17.98 4.54 -4.84
CA VAL A 197 -16.66 5.03 -5.27
C VAL A 197 -16.66 6.55 -5.23
N ARG A 198 -15.59 7.13 -4.69
CA ARG A 198 -15.34 8.58 -4.68
C ARG A 198 -13.97 8.89 -5.24
N PHE A 199 -13.89 9.95 -6.03
CA PHE A 199 -12.63 10.56 -6.40
C PHE A 199 -12.24 11.59 -5.33
N ILE A 200 -11.08 11.40 -4.69
CA ILE A 200 -10.54 12.33 -3.70
C ILE A 200 -9.44 13.15 -4.36
N SER A 201 -9.58 14.47 -4.27
CA SER A 201 -8.63 15.42 -4.87
C SER A 201 -7.31 15.49 -4.10
N ASN A 202 -6.22 15.81 -4.77
CA ASN A 202 -4.93 16.18 -4.16
C ASN A 202 -5.04 17.38 -3.20
N ALA A 203 -6.12 18.16 -3.29
CA ALA A 203 -6.42 19.24 -2.35
C ALA A 203 -6.56 18.73 -0.90
N VAL A 204 -6.93 17.46 -0.69
CA VAL A 204 -7.03 16.84 0.63
C VAL A 204 -5.72 16.94 1.42
N ASN A 205 -4.57 17.00 0.73
CA ASN A 205 -3.26 17.12 1.36
C ASN A 205 -3.07 18.45 2.12
N SER A 206 -3.90 19.46 1.86
CA SER A 206 -3.92 20.70 2.64
C SER A 206 -4.51 20.53 4.04
N ASN A 207 -5.28 19.46 4.25
CA ASN A 207 -5.79 19.05 5.56
C ASN A 207 -5.46 17.57 5.81
N PRO A 208 -4.26 17.28 6.33
CA PRO A 208 -3.74 15.92 6.42
C PRO A 208 -4.50 15.01 7.40
N THR A 209 -5.52 15.51 8.11
CA THR A 209 -6.35 14.70 9.01
C THR A 209 -7.54 14.06 8.31
N VAL A 210 -7.92 14.52 7.11
CA VAL A 210 -9.13 14.07 6.41
C VAL A 210 -9.00 12.62 5.94
N LEU A 211 -7.94 12.29 5.21
CA LEU A 211 -7.71 10.91 4.78
C LEU A 211 -7.58 9.94 5.97
N PRO A 212 -6.78 10.25 7.01
CA PRO A 212 -6.78 9.51 8.27
C PRO A 212 -8.17 9.21 8.84
N ALA A 213 -8.99 10.24 8.98
CA ALA A 213 -10.33 10.11 9.53
C ALA A 213 -11.25 9.25 8.64
N LEU A 214 -11.08 9.31 7.31
CA LEU A 214 -11.85 8.44 6.40
C LEU A 214 -11.38 6.97 6.45
N ALA A 215 -10.15 6.71 6.89
CA ALA A 215 -9.55 5.37 6.89
C ALA A 215 -9.76 4.58 8.20
N THR A 216 -10.33 5.21 9.24
CA THR A 216 -10.76 4.56 10.50
C THR A 216 -12.21 4.08 10.40
N ARG A 217 -12.51 2.90 10.95
CA ARG A 217 -13.89 2.38 10.96
C ARG A 217 -14.77 2.94 12.09
N ALA A 218 -14.14 3.39 13.18
CA ALA A 218 -14.79 3.73 14.44
C ALA A 218 -13.99 4.76 15.26
N GLY A 219 -13.37 5.74 14.59
CA GLY A 219 -12.65 6.84 15.26
C GLY A 219 -13.57 8.00 15.67
N GLY A 220 -14.79 8.08 15.13
CA GLY A 220 -15.78 9.09 15.48
C GLY A 220 -15.44 10.51 14.99
N GLU A 221 -14.51 10.62 14.04
CA GLU A 221 -14.11 11.91 13.49
C GLU A 221 -15.23 12.55 12.66
N VAL A 222 -15.50 13.83 12.91
CA VAL A 222 -16.42 14.61 12.08
C VAL A 222 -15.65 15.22 10.92
N ILE A 223 -15.94 14.76 9.70
CA ILE A 223 -15.27 15.19 8.48
C ILE A 223 -16.21 16.08 7.67
N ASP A 224 -15.76 17.28 7.34
CA ASP A 224 -16.46 18.17 6.43
C ASP A 224 -16.42 17.58 5.00
N PRO A 225 -17.56 17.29 4.36
CA PRO A 225 -17.60 16.77 2.99
C PRO A 225 -16.99 17.70 1.94
N SER A 226 -16.82 18.99 2.25
CA SER A 226 -16.15 19.96 1.34
C SER A 226 -14.62 19.91 1.41
N ALA A 227 -14.05 19.12 2.32
CA ALA A 227 -12.61 19.04 2.53
C ALA A 227 -11.87 18.08 1.60
N TYR A 228 -12.56 17.34 0.72
CA TYR A 228 -11.96 16.32 -0.14
C TYR A 228 -12.68 16.08 -1.48
#